data_AF-A0A9J7LI98-F1
#
_entry.id   AF-A0A9J7LI98-F1
#
_cell.length_a   1.000
_cell.length_b   1.000
_cell.length_c   1.000
_cell.angle_alpha   90.00
_cell.angle_beta   90.00
_cell.angle_gamma   90.00
#
_symmetry.space_group_name_H-M   'P 1'
#
loop_
_entity.id
_entity.type
_entity.pdbx_description
1 polymer ?
#
loop_
_entity_poly.entity_id
_entity_poly.type
_entity_poly.pdbx_seq_one_letter_code
_entity_poly.pdbx_strand_id
1 'polypeptide(L)'
;MLLFTLSNCFLHGIKLNFAFFTVNSSNRIFVECLNEVHAYLRHEITKHRENLDNDNPRDFIDLLLIELQTQEKTDCFTEENILFIIEDLFFGGVETTVTTLRWGLPYMVLCPEEQQKVQAELDSILGTDHDVPTLAHRSQLPYTEATIMEIQRIRALVPLGGPHAPNEDTTFLGYDIPSGTQVLPILWSAHMDPEFWPDPEKFDPCRFLDADGKVVTRPESFMPFSTGKFFSKDQQKQKCVLEP
;
A
#
# COMPACT_ATOMS: atom_id res chain seq x y z
N MET A 1 -15.26 -0.38 -17.01
CA MET A 1 -15.16 -1.84 -17.26
C MET A 1 -13.92 -2.51 -16.63
N LEU A 2 -12.71 -1.97 -16.81
CA LEU A 2 -11.47 -2.52 -16.21
C LEU A 2 -11.30 -2.30 -14.69
N LEU A 3 -12.06 -1.38 -14.09
CA LEU A 3 -12.13 -1.20 -12.63
C LEU A 3 -13.07 -2.20 -11.94
N PHE A 4 -13.96 -2.85 -12.70
CA PHE A 4 -15.01 -3.73 -12.16
C PHE A 4 -14.61 -5.20 -12.06
N THR A 5 -13.76 -5.68 -12.97
CA THR A 5 -13.09 -6.98 -12.80
C THR A 5 -12.11 -6.97 -11.61
N LEU A 6 -11.58 -5.80 -11.24
CA LEU A 6 -10.73 -5.63 -10.06
C LEU A 6 -11.54 -5.85 -8.77
N SER A 7 -12.74 -5.30 -8.65
CA SER A 7 -13.57 -5.50 -7.45
C SER A 7 -14.05 -6.94 -7.32
N ASN A 8 -14.43 -7.62 -8.42
CA ASN A 8 -14.92 -9.00 -8.32
C ASN A 8 -13.82 -10.03 -8.01
N CYS A 9 -12.59 -9.85 -8.52
CA CYS A 9 -11.44 -10.69 -8.13
C CYS A 9 -10.93 -10.37 -6.73
N PHE A 10 -10.96 -9.10 -6.31
CA PHE A 10 -10.58 -8.72 -4.95
C PHE A 10 -11.64 -9.15 -3.93
N LEU A 11 -12.94 -9.09 -4.25
CA LEU A 11 -14.04 -9.58 -3.41
C LEU A 11 -14.14 -11.11 -3.38
N HIS A 12 -13.83 -11.83 -4.47
CA HIS A 12 -13.65 -13.29 -4.39
C HIS A 12 -12.38 -13.65 -3.62
N GLY A 13 -11.30 -12.89 -3.78
CA GLY A 13 -10.05 -13.03 -3.02
C GLY A 13 -10.24 -12.72 -1.54
N ILE A 14 -11.06 -11.73 -1.16
CA ILE A 14 -11.43 -11.41 0.22
C ILE A 14 -12.39 -12.46 0.75
N LYS A 15 -13.38 -12.93 -0.01
CA LYS A 15 -14.21 -14.08 0.39
C LYS A 15 -13.37 -15.35 0.61
N LEU A 16 -12.33 -15.59 -0.20
CA LEU A 16 -11.39 -16.71 0.02
C LEU A 16 -10.39 -16.45 1.16
N ASN A 17 -9.89 -15.22 1.32
CA ASN A 17 -8.99 -14.85 2.43
C ASN A 17 -9.72 -14.88 3.77
N PHE A 18 -11.02 -14.56 3.79
CA PHE A 18 -11.89 -14.75 4.96
C PHE A 18 -12.37 -16.19 5.13
N ALA A 19 -12.43 -17.00 4.07
CA ALA A 19 -12.74 -18.42 4.19
C ALA A 19 -11.63 -19.22 4.93
N PHE A 20 -10.41 -18.68 5.03
CA PHE A 20 -9.38 -19.22 5.92
C PHE A 20 -9.74 -19.04 7.41
N PHE A 21 -10.57 -18.05 7.73
CA PHE A 21 -11.15 -17.85 9.05
C PHE A 21 -12.51 -18.56 9.16
N THR A 22 -12.50 -19.90 9.04
CA THR A 22 -13.63 -20.71 9.52
C THR A 22 -13.99 -20.27 10.95
N VAL A 23 -15.26 -20.00 11.24
CA VAL A 23 -15.72 -19.46 12.53
C VAL A 23 -15.46 -20.49 13.64
N ASN A 24 -14.25 -20.45 14.19
CA ASN A 24 -13.91 -21.02 15.48
C ASN A 24 -14.01 -19.90 16.53
N SER A 25 -14.11 -20.26 17.80
CA SER A 25 -14.20 -19.36 18.96
C SER A 25 -13.20 -18.18 18.92
N SER A 26 -12.01 -18.36 18.33
CA SER A 26 -11.00 -17.31 18.13
C SER A 26 -11.37 -16.21 17.13
N ASN A 27 -12.26 -16.47 16.17
CA ASN A 27 -12.63 -15.52 15.12
C ASN A 27 -13.83 -14.64 15.50
N ARG A 28 -14.46 -14.93 16.64
CA ARG A 28 -15.62 -14.18 17.13
C ARG A 28 -15.28 -12.72 17.38
N ILE A 29 -14.16 -12.44 18.05
CA ILE A 29 -13.71 -11.05 18.33
C ILE A 29 -13.45 -10.31 17.02
N PHE A 30 -12.81 -10.96 16.06
CA PHE A 30 -12.53 -10.36 14.76
C PHE A 30 -13.81 -10.01 14.00
N VAL A 31 -14.79 -10.92 13.97
CA VAL A 31 -16.11 -10.67 13.36
C VAL A 31 -16.85 -9.55 14.10
N GLU A 32 -16.79 -9.52 15.43
CA GLU A 32 -17.39 -8.43 16.24
C GLU A 32 -16.77 -7.07 15.88
N CYS A 33 -15.44 -6.96 15.83
CA CYS A 33 -14.75 -5.73 15.43
C CYS A 33 -15.09 -5.30 13.98
N LEU A 34 -15.15 -6.24 13.04
CA LEU A 34 -15.54 -5.93 11.66
C LEU A 34 -16.97 -5.43 11.57
N ASN A 35 -17.90 -6.03 12.32
CA ASN A 35 -19.28 -5.55 12.36
C ASN A 35 -19.38 -4.12 12.92
N GLU A 36 -18.56 -3.76 13.91
CA GLU A 36 -18.48 -2.39 14.42
C GLU A 36 -17.96 -1.41 13.36
N VAL A 37 -16.90 -1.79 12.64
CA VAL A 37 -16.35 -0.99 11.52
C VAL A 37 -17.40 -0.83 10.42
N HIS A 38 -18.06 -1.91 10.01
CA HIS A 38 -19.12 -1.88 9.01
C HIS A 38 -20.30 -1.01 9.43
N ALA A 39 -20.72 -1.08 10.71
CA ALA A 39 -21.78 -0.23 11.23
C ALA A 39 -21.40 1.26 11.15
N TYR A 40 -20.16 1.59 11.52
CA TYR A 40 -19.64 2.96 11.40
C TYR A 40 -19.59 3.44 9.95
N LEU A 41 -19.03 2.63 9.04
CA LEU A 41 -18.93 2.99 7.62
C LEU A 41 -20.31 3.16 6.98
N ARG A 42 -21.28 2.28 7.28
CA ARG A 42 -22.67 2.43 6.80
C ARG A 42 -23.33 3.71 7.30
N HIS A 43 -23.06 4.08 8.56
CA HIS A 43 -23.54 5.34 9.13
C HIS A 43 -22.97 6.55 8.39
N GLU A 44 -21.66 6.54 8.11
CA GLU A 44 -21.03 7.62 7.34
C GLU A 44 -21.55 7.68 5.90
N ILE A 45 -21.69 6.54 5.20
CA ILE A 45 -22.29 6.50 3.85
C ILE A 45 -23.70 7.09 3.84
N THR A 46 -24.50 6.81 4.88
CA THR A 46 -25.87 7.35 5.02
C THR A 46 -25.85 8.87 5.16
N LYS A 47 -24.96 9.42 6.00
CA LYS A 47 -24.80 10.89 6.12
C LYS A 47 -24.36 11.54 4.81
N HIS A 48 -23.46 10.91 4.06
CA HIS A 48 -22.99 11.42 2.78
C HIS A 48 -24.13 11.50 1.78
N ARG A 49 -24.95 10.43 1.70
CA ARG A 49 -26.15 10.38 0.88
C ARG A 49 -27.17 11.46 1.21
N GLU A 50 -27.46 11.69 2.49
CA GLU A 50 -28.44 12.71 2.91
C GLU A 50 -28.02 14.14 2.57
N ASN A 51 -26.71 14.38 2.49
CA ASN A 51 -26.12 15.70 2.23
C ASN A 51 -25.38 15.75 0.90
N LEU A 52 -25.72 14.89 -0.05
CA LEU A 52 -25.00 14.76 -1.31
C LEU A 52 -25.28 15.96 -2.22
N ASP A 53 -24.20 16.64 -2.62
CA ASP A 53 -24.22 17.68 -3.65
C ASP A 53 -23.45 17.16 -4.88
N ASN A 54 -24.18 16.92 -5.98
CA ASN A 54 -23.60 16.38 -7.20
C ASN A 54 -22.61 17.35 -7.86
N ASP A 55 -22.79 18.65 -7.67
CA ASP A 55 -21.93 19.67 -8.28
C ASP A 55 -20.67 19.95 -7.45
N ASN A 56 -20.68 19.53 -6.18
CA ASN A 56 -19.58 19.77 -5.23
C ASN A 56 -19.33 18.55 -4.33
N PRO A 57 -18.76 17.45 -4.86
CA PRO A 57 -18.40 16.28 -4.06
C PRO A 57 -17.32 16.63 -3.02
N ARG A 58 -17.56 16.26 -1.76
CA ARG A 58 -16.66 16.62 -0.64
C ARG A 58 -15.48 15.68 -0.52
N ASP A 59 -15.70 14.40 -0.80
CA ASP A 59 -14.69 13.35 -0.63
C ASP A 59 -14.96 12.13 -1.52
N PHE A 60 -14.20 11.06 -1.25
CA PHE A 60 -14.27 9.82 -2.01
C PHE A 60 -15.63 9.10 -1.90
N ILE A 61 -16.33 9.23 -0.78
CA ILE A 61 -17.65 8.60 -0.60
C ILE A 61 -18.67 9.29 -1.51
N ASP A 62 -18.68 10.62 -1.54
CA ASP A 62 -19.55 11.38 -2.45
C ASP A 62 -19.28 11.02 -3.91
N LEU A 63 -18.01 10.92 -4.32
CA LEU A 63 -17.65 10.52 -5.68
C LEU A 63 -18.17 9.13 -6.05
N LEU A 64 -18.08 8.15 -5.12
CA LEU A 64 -18.62 6.81 -5.34
C LEU A 64 -20.16 6.81 -5.41
N LEU A 65 -20.81 7.63 -4.60
CA LEU A 65 -22.28 7.77 -4.60
C LEU A 65 -22.78 8.44 -5.89
N ILE A 66 -22.08 9.44 -6.41
CA ILE A 66 -22.38 10.08 -7.69
C ILE A 66 -22.21 9.07 -8.83
N GLU A 67 -21.09 8.32 -8.83
CA GLU A 67 -20.84 7.29 -9.85
C GLU A 67 -21.90 6.18 -9.82
N LEU A 68 -22.44 5.85 -8.65
CA LEU A 68 -23.53 4.89 -8.51
C LEU A 68 -24.84 5.40 -9.17
N GLN A 69 -25.04 6.71 -9.25
CA GLN A 69 -26.21 7.32 -9.90
C GLN A 69 -26.06 7.40 -11.43
N THR A 70 -24.83 7.56 -11.94
CA THR A 70 -24.55 7.78 -13.37
C THR A 70 -24.49 6.48 -14.17
N GLN A 71 -24.12 5.37 -13.55
CA GLN A 71 -24.10 4.08 -14.24
C GLN A 71 -25.52 3.56 -14.47
N GLU A 72 -25.83 3.16 -15.71
CA GLU A 72 -26.94 2.24 -15.95
C GLU A 72 -26.72 1.04 -15.04
N LYS A 73 -27.72 0.66 -14.22
CA LYS A 73 -27.63 -0.40 -13.19
C LYS A 73 -26.94 -1.65 -13.75
N THR A 74 -25.63 -1.72 -13.59
CA THR A 74 -24.86 -2.93 -13.83
C THR A 74 -24.78 -3.65 -12.51
N ASP A 75 -24.90 -4.98 -12.52
CA ASP A 75 -24.82 -5.80 -11.30
C ASP A 75 -23.45 -5.73 -10.59
N CYS A 76 -22.50 -4.96 -11.13
CA CYS A 76 -21.10 -4.91 -10.70
C CYS A 76 -20.79 -3.75 -9.73
N PHE A 77 -21.64 -2.73 -9.62
CA PHE A 77 -21.45 -1.62 -8.69
C PHE A 77 -22.70 -1.45 -7.82
N THR A 78 -22.63 -1.97 -6.61
CA THR A 78 -23.71 -1.86 -5.62
C THR A 78 -23.26 -1.00 -4.45
N GLU A 79 -24.23 -0.50 -3.68
CA GLU A 79 -23.94 0.20 -2.42
C GLU A 79 -23.13 -0.66 -1.45
N GLU A 80 -23.38 -1.97 -1.44
CA GLU A 80 -22.58 -2.90 -0.65
C GLU A 80 -21.11 -2.93 -1.12
N ASN A 81 -20.85 -2.73 -2.42
CA ASN A 81 -19.48 -2.58 -2.90
C ASN A 81 -18.84 -1.26 -2.47
N ILE A 82 -19.60 -0.18 -2.30
CA ILE A 82 -19.08 1.09 -1.77
C ILE A 82 -18.54 0.88 -0.36
N LEU A 83 -19.26 0.15 0.50
CA LEU A 83 -18.80 -0.22 1.83
C LEU A 83 -17.44 -0.94 1.77
N PHE A 84 -17.34 -2.00 0.97
CA PHE A 84 -16.10 -2.77 0.84
C PHE A 84 -14.94 -1.96 0.24
N ILE A 85 -15.21 -1.06 -0.72
CA ILE A 85 -14.18 -0.20 -1.31
C ILE A 85 -13.59 0.76 -0.27
N ILE A 86 -14.44 1.36 0.57
CA ILE A 86 -14.01 2.27 1.63
C ILE A 86 -13.25 1.49 2.72
N GLU A 87 -13.75 0.29 3.07
CA GLU A 87 -13.09 -0.61 4.00
C GLU A 87 -11.68 -0.99 3.51
N ASP A 88 -11.53 -1.41 2.25
CA ASP A 88 -10.25 -1.77 1.63
C ASP A 88 -9.27 -0.59 1.67
N LEU A 89 -9.73 0.62 1.36
CA LEU A 89 -8.91 1.83 1.42
C LEU A 89 -8.44 2.13 2.85
N PHE A 90 -9.33 1.99 3.84
CA PHE A 90 -9.01 2.26 5.23
C PHE A 90 -8.01 1.25 5.80
N PHE A 91 -8.28 -0.05 5.66
CA PHE A 91 -7.38 -1.09 6.14
C PHE A 91 -6.04 -1.08 5.39
N GLY A 92 -6.08 -0.91 4.06
CA GLY A 92 -4.88 -0.86 3.24
C GLY A 92 -3.97 0.33 3.57
N GLY A 93 -4.55 1.49 3.89
CA GLY A 93 -3.80 2.72 4.15
C GLY A 93 -3.31 2.89 5.59
N VAL A 94 -4.13 2.52 6.58
CA VAL A 94 -3.84 2.83 7.99
C VAL A 94 -2.81 1.88 8.59
N GLU A 95 -3.11 0.57 8.60
CA GLU A 95 -2.31 -0.41 9.33
C GLU A 95 -0.88 -0.52 8.76
N THR A 96 -0.77 -0.48 7.44
CA THR A 96 0.53 -0.55 6.74
C THR A 96 1.40 0.66 7.10
N THR A 97 0.86 1.87 6.98
CA THR A 97 1.60 3.12 7.26
C THR A 97 2.00 3.21 8.74
N VAL A 98 1.07 2.93 9.66
CA VAL A 98 1.34 2.95 11.10
C VAL A 98 2.44 1.96 11.45
N THR A 99 2.41 0.76 10.87
CA THR A 99 3.41 -0.27 11.16
C THR A 99 4.78 0.09 10.58
N THR A 100 4.85 0.70 9.40
CA THR A 100 6.13 1.23 8.86
C THR A 100 6.73 2.26 9.80
N LEU A 101 5.94 3.24 10.27
CA LEU A 101 6.41 4.26 11.21
C LEU A 101 6.84 3.64 12.55
N ARG A 102 6.07 2.67 13.05
CA ARG A 102 6.37 1.94 14.28
C ARG A 102 7.70 1.21 14.21
N TRP A 103 8.07 0.67 13.05
CA TRP A 103 9.39 0.08 12.82
C TRP A 103 10.49 1.11 12.63
N GLY A 104 10.19 2.24 12.00
CA GLY A 104 11.16 3.31 11.79
C GLY A 104 11.74 3.87 13.10
N LEU A 105 10.89 4.05 14.12
CA LEU A 105 11.31 4.59 15.42
C LEU A 105 12.44 3.78 16.10
N PRO A 106 12.33 2.44 16.28
CA PRO A 106 13.42 1.62 16.77
C PRO A 106 14.72 1.75 15.97
N TYR A 107 14.66 1.82 14.63
CA TYR A 107 15.88 2.01 13.84
C TYR A 107 16.54 3.36 14.09
N MET A 108 15.75 4.42 14.30
CA MET A 108 16.31 5.72 14.69
C MET A 108 16.97 5.68 16.07
N VAL A 109 16.41 4.91 17.02
CA VAL A 109 17.00 4.75 18.37
C VAL A 109 18.25 3.86 18.35
N LEU A 110 18.22 2.76 17.59
CA LEU A 110 19.30 1.78 17.54
C LEU A 110 20.45 2.21 16.61
N CYS A 111 20.20 3.12 15.67
CA CYS A 111 21.18 3.66 14.73
C CYS A 111 21.26 5.19 14.88
N PRO A 112 21.82 5.71 15.99
CA PRO A 112 21.84 7.15 16.27
C PRO A 112 22.65 7.94 15.23
N GLU A 113 23.66 7.34 14.60
CA GLU A 113 24.40 7.97 13.51
C GLU A 113 23.50 8.25 12.29
N GLU A 114 22.59 7.33 11.99
CA GLU A 114 21.64 7.47 10.88
C GLU A 114 20.57 8.51 11.20
N GLN A 115 20.07 8.50 12.44
CA GLN A 115 19.17 9.53 12.95
C GLN A 115 19.78 10.94 12.85
N GLN A 116 21.05 11.10 13.25
CA GLN A 116 21.75 12.40 13.21
C GLN A 116 21.89 12.94 11.78
N LYS A 117 22.15 12.07 10.79
CA LYS A 117 22.22 12.46 9.38
C LYS A 117 20.86 12.91 8.85
N VAL A 118 19.79 12.17 9.15
CA VAL A 118 18.41 12.58 8.81
C VAL A 118 18.07 13.92 9.44
N GLN A 119 18.39 14.11 10.72
CA GLN A 119 18.13 15.37 11.41
C GLN A 119 18.93 16.53 10.81
N ALA A 120 20.22 16.33 10.52
CA ALA A 120 21.07 17.36 9.91
C ALA A 120 20.57 17.76 8.51
N GLU A 121 20.07 16.80 7.72
CA GLU A 121 19.46 17.08 6.41
C GLU A 121 18.18 17.91 6.57
N LEU A 122 17.29 17.51 7.48
CA LEU A 122 16.06 18.24 7.78
C LEU A 122 16.34 19.67 8.27
N ASP A 123 17.27 19.83 9.22
CA ASP A 123 17.66 21.13 9.76
C ASP A 123 18.27 22.03 8.68
N SER A 124 19.01 21.47 7.72
CA SER A 124 19.60 22.21 6.61
C SER A 124 18.56 22.74 5.60
N ILE A 125 17.46 22.02 5.39
CA ILE A 125 16.45 22.37 4.38
C ILE A 125 15.31 23.19 4.97
N LEU A 126 14.87 22.84 6.18
CA LEU A 126 13.74 23.50 6.84
C LEU A 126 14.18 24.69 7.72
N GLY A 127 15.47 24.80 8.00
CA GLY A 127 16.01 25.85 8.88
C GLY A 127 15.50 25.74 10.32
N THR A 128 15.79 26.78 11.12
CA THR A 128 15.36 26.86 12.53
C THR A 128 13.94 27.40 12.70
N ASP A 129 13.35 27.97 11.66
CA ASP A 129 12.05 28.63 11.72
C ASP A 129 10.87 27.66 11.56
N HIS A 130 10.93 26.48 12.19
CA HIS A 130 9.83 25.52 12.36
C HIS A 130 8.87 25.37 11.16
N ASP A 131 9.37 25.48 9.94
CA ASP A 131 8.53 25.38 8.75
C ASP A 131 8.00 23.95 8.68
N VAL A 132 6.68 23.83 8.51
CA VAL A 132 6.03 22.53 8.42
C VAL A 132 6.55 21.82 7.17
N PRO A 133 7.11 20.60 7.28
CA PRO A 133 7.59 19.87 6.11
C PRO A 133 6.46 19.70 5.09
N THR A 134 6.74 20.05 3.83
CA THR A 134 5.80 19.86 2.71
C THR A 134 6.35 18.86 1.71
N LEU A 135 5.49 18.31 0.86
CA LEU A 135 5.91 17.41 -0.22
C LEU A 135 6.88 18.07 -1.22
N ALA A 136 6.90 19.40 -1.30
CA ALA A 136 7.84 20.13 -2.16
C ALA A 136 9.29 20.01 -1.67
N HIS A 137 9.51 19.71 -0.38
CA HIS A 137 10.85 19.50 0.17
C HIS A 137 11.41 18.11 -0.13
N ARG A 138 10.57 17.14 -0.55
CA ARG A 138 10.97 15.73 -0.71
C ARG A 138 12.20 15.57 -1.61
N SER A 139 12.26 16.27 -2.74
CA SER A 139 13.39 16.18 -3.67
C SER A 139 14.70 16.74 -3.12
N GLN A 140 14.64 17.50 -2.02
CA GLN A 140 15.77 18.09 -1.31
C GLN A 140 16.19 17.26 -0.10
N LEU A 141 15.48 16.16 0.20
CA LEU A 141 15.69 15.29 1.35
C LEU A 141 16.06 13.86 0.93
N PRO A 142 17.10 13.66 0.08
CA PRO A 142 17.45 12.34 -0.43
C PRO A 142 17.82 11.33 0.66
N TYR A 143 18.51 11.75 1.72
CA TYR A 143 18.91 10.87 2.82
C TYR A 143 17.69 10.39 3.63
N THR A 144 16.78 11.31 3.91
CA THR A 144 15.52 11.01 4.59
C THR A 144 14.67 10.05 3.75
N GLU A 145 14.56 10.28 2.44
CA GLU A 145 13.85 9.38 1.53
C GLU A 145 14.50 7.99 1.48
N ALA A 146 15.82 7.93 1.34
CA ALA A 146 16.58 6.69 1.38
C ALA A 146 16.41 5.92 2.69
N THR A 147 16.33 6.63 3.82
CA THR A 147 16.06 6.05 5.15
C THR A 147 14.68 5.40 5.21
N ILE A 148 13.65 6.08 4.68
CA ILE A 148 12.29 5.51 4.61
C ILE A 148 12.27 4.26 3.72
N MET A 149 12.94 4.30 2.57
CA MET A 149 13.05 3.16 1.67
C MET A 149 13.74 1.97 2.34
N GLU A 150 14.81 2.21 3.10
CA GLU A 150 15.52 1.16 3.84
C GLU A 150 14.67 0.55 4.96
N ILE A 151 13.86 1.37 5.67
CA ILE A 151 12.89 0.86 6.64
C ILE A 151 11.89 -0.09 5.94
N GLN A 152 11.37 0.31 4.77
CA GLN A 152 10.43 -0.51 4.01
C GLN A 152 11.05 -1.80 3.46
N ARG A 153 12.33 -1.77 3.07
CA ARG A 153 13.06 -2.97 2.59
C ARG A 153 13.31 -3.94 3.73
N ILE A 154 13.98 -3.49 4.79
CA ILE A 154 14.42 -4.37 5.89
C ILE A 154 13.23 -4.89 6.71
N ARG A 155 12.12 -4.14 6.73
CA ARG A 155 10.84 -4.55 7.32
C ARG A 155 9.76 -4.63 6.25
N ALA A 156 9.87 -5.65 5.41
CA ALA A 156 8.79 -6.07 4.52
C ALA A 156 7.52 -6.40 5.34
N LEU A 157 6.58 -5.46 5.39
CA LEU A 157 5.34 -5.59 6.19
C LEU A 157 4.45 -6.74 5.72
N VAL A 158 4.46 -7.00 4.40
CA VAL A 158 3.69 -8.07 3.77
C VAL A 158 4.68 -9.04 3.11
N PRO A 159 5.41 -9.85 3.90
CA PRO A 159 6.55 -10.63 3.40
C PRO A 159 6.15 -11.69 2.35
N LEU A 160 4.91 -12.14 2.37
CA LEU A 160 4.33 -13.10 1.41
C LEU A 160 3.51 -12.42 0.30
N GLY A 161 3.50 -11.08 0.25
CA GLY A 161 2.63 -10.30 -0.63
C GLY A 161 1.14 -10.68 -0.52
N GLY A 162 0.37 -10.26 -1.53
CA GLY A 162 -0.99 -10.73 -1.72
C GLY A 162 -1.00 -12.03 -2.53
N PRO A 163 -1.94 -12.96 -2.28
CA PRO A 163 -2.09 -14.14 -3.13
C PRO A 163 -2.49 -13.78 -4.56
N HIS A 164 -1.85 -14.41 -5.53
CA HIS A 164 -2.17 -14.33 -6.95
C HIS A 164 -2.65 -15.67 -7.47
N ALA A 165 -3.28 -15.68 -8.65
CA ALA A 165 -3.57 -16.89 -9.39
C ALA A 165 -3.52 -16.57 -10.90
N PRO A 166 -3.02 -17.49 -11.75
CA PRO A 166 -3.07 -17.30 -13.18
C PRO A 166 -4.53 -17.45 -13.65
N ASN A 167 -4.94 -16.62 -14.63
CA ASN A 167 -6.30 -16.66 -15.18
C ASN A 167 -6.49 -17.83 -16.17
N GLU A 168 -5.40 -18.40 -16.67
CA GLU A 168 -5.35 -19.49 -17.64
C GLU A 168 -4.20 -20.43 -17.27
N ASP A 169 -4.24 -21.66 -17.76
CA ASP A 169 -3.13 -22.61 -17.59
C ASP A 169 -1.86 -22.01 -18.18
N THR A 170 -0.77 -22.01 -17.42
CA THR A 170 0.48 -21.35 -17.80
C THR A 170 1.68 -22.21 -17.46
N THR A 171 2.76 -22.06 -18.24
CA THR A 171 4.04 -22.72 -17.93
C THR A 171 5.01 -21.70 -17.36
N PHE A 172 5.54 -21.96 -16.17
CA PHE A 172 6.53 -21.11 -15.51
C PHE A 172 7.76 -21.93 -15.14
N LEU A 173 8.93 -21.51 -15.62
CA LEU A 173 10.22 -22.21 -15.41
C LEU A 173 10.17 -23.72 -15.73
N GLY A 174 9.38 -24.09 -16.75
CA GLY A 174 9.20 -25.49 -17.17
C GLY A 174 8.17 -26.29 -16.37
N TYR A 175 7.46 -25.67 -15.42
CA TYR A 175 6.36 -26.29 -14.68
C TYR A 175 5.02 -25.80 -15.20
N ASP A 176 4.09 -26.71 -15.41
CA ASP A 176 2.71 -26.37 -15.78
C ASP A 176 1.90 -26.03 -14.53
N ILE A 177 1.35 -24.82 -14.50
CA ILE A 177 0.55 -24.25 -13.42
C ILE A 177 -0.88 -24.07 -13.94
N PRO A 178 -1.84 -24.86 -13.44
CA PRO A 178 -3.24 -24.72 -13.81
C PRO A 178 -3.83 -23.36 -13.43
N SER A 179 -4.79 -22.87 -14.22
CA SER A 179 -5.61 -21.71 -13.91
C SER A 179 -6.21 -21.79 -12.51
N GLY A 180 -6.22 -20.66 -11.80
CA GLY A 180 -6.76 -20.56 -10.44
C GLY A 180 -5.84 -21.10 -9.34
N THR A 181 -4.67 -21.67 -9.68
CA THR A 181 -3.67 -22.11 -8.70
C THR A 181 -3.13 -20.93 -7.90
N GLN A 182 -3.20 -20.99 -6.57
CA GLN A 182 -2.72 -19.90 -5.71
C GLN A 182 -1.18 -19.82 -5.72
N VAL A 183 -0.66 -18.62 -5.96
CA VAL A 183 0.76 -18.28 -6.00
C VAL A 183 1.03 -17.16 -5.01
N LEU A 184 2.00 -17.36 -4.12
CA LEU A 184 2.43 -16.35 -3.14
C LEU A 184 3.77 -15.74 -3.56
N PRO A 185 3.84 -14.43 -3.84
CA PRO A 185 5.10 -13.77 -4.11
C PRO A 185 5.84 -13.50 -2.79
N ILE A 186 6.96 -14.19 -2.59
CA ILE A 186 7.77 -14.01 -1.37
C ILE A 186 8.58 -12.71 -1.49
N LEU A 187 7.95 -11.56 -1.23
CA LEU A 187 8.59 -10.24 -1.30
C LEU A 187 9.81 -10.14 -0.37
N TRP A 188 9.72 -10.77 0.80
CA TRP A 188 10.82 -10.79 1.76
C TRP A 188 12.10 -11.39 1.18
N SER A 189 12.01 -12.42 0.32
CA SER A 189 13.21 -13.02 -0.27
C SER A 189 13.90 -12.05 -1.22
N ALA A 190 13.15 -11.25 -1.99
CA ALA A 190 13.72 -10.22 -2.86
C ALA A 190 14.39 -9.08 -2.06
N HIS A 191 13.83 -8.72 -0.92
CA HIS A 191 14.38 -7.69 -0.03
C HIS A 191 15.57 -8.15 0.81
N MET A 192 15.73 -9.45 1.00
CA MET A 192 16.81 -10.06 1.78
C MET A 192 17.82 -10.83 0.95
N ASP A 193 17.74 -10.75 -0.38
CA ASP A 193 18.68 -11.42 -1.28
C ASP A 193 20.05 -10.75 -1.20
N PRO A 194 21.11 -11.45 -0.73
CA PRO A 194 22.45 -10.88 -0.60
C PRO A 194 23.12 -10.55 -1.95
N GLU A 195 22.62 -11.09 -3.07
CA GLU A 195 23.10 -10.73 -4.41
C GLU A 195 22.76 -9.27 -4.75
N PHE A 196 21.58 -8.81 -4.32
CA PHE A 196 21.12 -7.45 -4.55
C PHE A 196 21.36 -6.53 -3.34
N TRP A 197 21.40 -7.09 -2.13
CA TRP A 197 21.49 -6.36 -0.87
C TRP A 197 22.63 -6.92 0.00
N PRO A 198 23.90 -6.50 -0.22
CA PRO A 198 25.03 -6.99 0.58
C PRO A 198 24.81 -6.75 2.08
N ASP A 199 24.99 -7.75 2.94
CA ASP A 199 24.60 -7.68 4.37
C ASP A 199 23.13 -7.23 4.58
N PRO A 200 22.15 -8.00 4.09
CA PRO A 200 20.75 -7.55 3.97
C PRO A 200 20.08 -7.24 5.32
N GLU A 201 20.60 -7.81 6.41
CA GLU A 201 20.12 -7.59 7.78
C GLU A 201 20.66 -6.29 8.41
N LYS A 202 21.69 -5.67 7.82
CA LYS A 202 22.22 -4.40 8.28
C LYS A 202 21.37 -3.26 7.72
N PHE A 203 20.89 -2.42 8.63
CA PHE A 203 20.23 -1.16 8.29
C PHE A 203 21.24 -0.17 7.69
N ASP A 204 21.09 0.15 6.41
CA ASP A 204 21.98 1.05 5.69
C ASP A 204 21.22 1.88 4.63
N PRO A 205 20.85 3.13 4.96
CA PRO A 205 20.17 4.03 4.01
C PRO A 205 20.99 4.31 2.74
N CYS A 206 22.33 4.23 2.79
CA CYS A 206 23.19 4.53 1.64
C CYS A 206 22.95 3.59 0.44
N ARG A 207 22.31 2.43 0.65
CA ARG A 207 21.90 1.51 -0.43
C ARG A 207 20.98 2.15 -1.46
N PHE A 208 20.24 3.16 -1.05
CA PHE A 208 19.31 3.88 -1.91
C PHE A 208 19.88 5.21 -2.41
N LEU A 209 21.17 5.46 -2.24
CA LEU A 209 21.85 6.67 -2.73
C LEU A 209 22.87 6.31 -3.80
N ASP A 210 22.92 7.12 -4.86
CA ASP A 210 23.98 7.05 -5.87
C ASP A 210 25.24 7.81 -5.42
N ALA A 211 26.27 7.82 -6.27
CA ALA A 211 27.55 8.48 -5.97
C ALA A 211 27.41 10.01 -5.80
N ASP A 212 26.36 10.62 -6.35
CA ASP A 212 26.07 12.05 -6.22
C ASP A 212 25.15 12.34 -5.01
N GLY A 213 24.78 11.33 -4.23
CA GLY A 213 23.88 11.44 -3.08
C GLY A 213 22.42 11.59 -3.46
N LYS A 214 22.02 11.26 -4.69
CA LYS A 214 20.62 11.25 -5.12
C LYS A 214 19.98 9.90 -4.89
N VAL A 215 18.67 9.90 -4.67
CA VAL A 215 17.91 8.65 -4.47
C VAL A 215 17.92 7.82 -5.74
N VAL A 216 18.40 6.58 -5.63
CA VAL A 216 18.30 5.58 -6.69
C VAL A 216 16.83 5.23 -6.88
N THR A 217 16.26 5.67 -7.99
CA THR A 217 14.85 5.42 -8.29
C THR A 217 14.63 3.95 -8.64
N ARG A 218 13.90 3.23 -7.77
CA ARG A 218 13.37 1.88 -8.00
C ARG A 218 14.44 0.83 -8.40
N PRO A 219 15.32 0.43 -7.46
CA PRO A 219 16.09 -0.81 -7.64
C PRO A 219 15.14 -1.96 -7.98
N GLU A 220 15.50 -2.83 -8.93
CA GLU A 220 14.60 -3.91 -9.41
C GLU A 220 14.14 -4.84 -8.27
N SER A 221 15.01 -5.08 -7.30
CA SER A 221 14.77 -5.90 -6.12
C SER A 221 14.03 -5.16 -4.99
N PHE A 222 13.75 -3.85 -5.14
CA PHE A 222 13.01 -3.06 -4.15
C PHE A 222 11.52 -2.98 -4.50
N MET A 223 10.76 -3.93 -3.95
CA MET A 223 9.32 -4.08 -4.21
C MET A 223 8.43 -4.13 -2.95
N PRO A 224 8.46 -3.10 -2.07
CA PRO A 224 7.64 -3.09 -0.85
C PRO A 224 6.13 -3.08 -1.10
N PHE A 225 5.71 -2.74 -2.32
CA PHE A 225 4.31 -2.70 -2.74
C PHE A 225 4.00 -3.72 -3.86
N SER A 226 4.71 -4.86 -3.88
CA SER A 226 4.64 -5.91 -4.92
C SER A 226 5.12 -5.46 -6.30
N THR A 227 4.83 -6.23 -7.37
CA THR A 227 4.97 -5.79 -8.76
C THR A 227 3.94 -6.34 -9.76
N GLY A 228 3.82 -5.71 -10.93
CA GLY A 228 2.93 -6.13 -12.03
C GLY A 228 1.54 -5.49 -12.06
N LYS A 229 0.56 -6.18 -12.66
CA LYS A 229 -0.78 -5.60 -12.96
C LYS A 229 -1.63 -5.24 -11.73
N PHE A 230 -1.30 -5.76 -10.55
CA PHE A 230 -2.02 -5.54 -9.29
C PHE A 230 -1.43 -4.41 -8.41
N PHE A 231 -0.53 -3.60 -8.97
CA PHE A 231 0.03 -2.44 -8.28
C PHE A 231 -1.00 -1.35 -7.96
N SER A 232 -0.80 -0.63 -6.83
CA SER A 232 -1.55 0.57 -6.49
C SER A 232 -1.33 1.65 -7.56
N LYS A 233 -2.43 2.10 -8.19
CA LYS A 233 -2.39 3.05 -9.31
C LYS A 233 -1.93 4.45 -8.92
N ASP A 234 -2.01 4.81 -7.64
CA ASP A 234 -1.65 6.16 -7.17
C ASP A 234 -0.17 6.50 -7.40
N GLN A 235 0.72 5.49 -7.41
CA GLN A 235 2.14 5.70 -7.71
C GLN A 235 2.46 5.68 -9.21
N GLN A 236 1.50 5.32 -10.07
CA GLN A 236 1.64 5.41 -11.52
C GLN A 236 1.60 6.89 -11.98
N LYS A 237 0.93 7.78 -11.24
CA LYS A 237 0.96 9.23 -11.51
C LYS A 237 2.37 9.82 -11.40
N GLN A 238 3.25 9.24 -10.59
CA GLN A 238 4.65 9.66 -10.51
C GLN A 238 5.46 9.29 -11.78
N LYS A 239 4.96 8.34 -12.59
CA LYS A 239 5.48 8.02 -13.92
C LYS A 239 5.02 9.02 -15.00
N CYS A 240 3.86 9.66 -14.82
CA CYS A 240 3.28 10.60 -15.80
C CYS A 240 3.74 12.06 -15.63
N VAL A 241 4.47 12.39 -14.57
CA VAL A 241 5.00 13.75 -14.32
C VAL A 241 6.49 13.86 -14.69
N LEU A 242 7.15 12.73 -15.02
CA LEU A 242 8.60 12.67 -15.25
C LEU A 242 9.02 12.17 -16.64
N GLU A 243 8.12 12.17 -17.62
CA GLU A 243 8.53 12.16 -19.03
C GLU A 243 8.19 13.51 -19.68
N PRO A 244 9.11 14.09 -20.47
CA PRO A 244 8.94 15.41 -21.10
C PRO A 244 7.83 15.44 -22.17
#